data_AF-A0A852CSR0-F1
#
_entry.id   AF-A0A852CSR0-F1
#
_cell.length_a   1.000
_cell.length_b   1.000
_cell.length_c   1.000
_cell.angle_alpha   90.00
_cell.angle_beta   90.00
_cell.angle_gamma   90.00
#
_symmetry.space_group_name_H-M   'P 1'
#
loop_
_entity.id
_entity.type
_entity.pdbx_description
1 polymer ?
#
loop_
_entity_poly.entity_id
_entity_poly.type
_entity_poly.pdbx_seq_one_letter_code
_entity_poly.pdbx_strand_id
1 'polypeptide(L)'
;DIRMEQCYLRWDEDECIQSVPGKFRMDACCCAVGAAWGFDCEECPKPGTKEYEALCPRGPGFSRRGDILTGRPFYKDINECKVFPGMCMNGKCRNTIGSFRCRCNSGFTLDMEERNCT
;
A
#
# COMPACT_ATOMS: atom_id res chain seq x y z
N ASP A 1 20.51 6.27 2.46
CA ASP A 1 19.63 6.21 3.63
C ASP A 1 18.22 5.87 3.15
N ILE A 2 17.62 4.78 3.63
CA ILE A 2 16.28 4.37 3.17
C ILE A 2 15.28 4.97 4.15
N ARG A 3 14.72 6.14 3.81
CA ARG A 3 13.74 6.88 4.63
C ARG A 3 12.51 5.99 4.91
N MET A 4 12.16 5.86 6.18
CA MET A 4 10.98 5.11 6.64
C MET A 4 10.12 6.02 7.53
N GLU A 5 8.89 6.30 7.10
CA GLU A 5 8.02 7.27 7.75
C GLU A 5 6.55 6.82 7.79
N GLN A 6 5.69 7.69 8.29
CA GLN A 6 4.28 7.44 8.48
C GLN A 6 3.59 7.26 7.13
N CYS A 7 2.76 6.22 7.02
CA CYS A 7 1.91 5.99 5.86
C CYS A 7 0.45 6.27 6.24
N TYR A 8 -0.34 6.76 5.30
CA TYR A 8 -1.73 7.13 5.49
C TYR A 8 -2.61 6.49 4.40
N LEU A 9 -3.77 5.98 4.80
CA LEU A 9 -4.71 5.31 3.88
C LEU A 9 -5.59 6.30 3.12
N ARG A 10 -5.72 7.53 3.59
CA ARG A 10 -6.52 8.58 2.95
C ARG A 10 -5.78 9.91 2.97
N TRP A 11 -6.01 10.70 1.94
CA TRP A 11 -5.49 12.05 1.77
C TRP A 11 -6.64 12.95 1.30
N ASP A 12 -6.84 14.08 1.96
CA ASP A 12 -7.88 15.06 1.66
C ASP A 12 -7.30 16.48 1.83
N GLU A 13 -7.08 17.21 0.74
CA GLU A 13 -6.60 18.62 0.72
C GLU A 13 -5.56 18.98 1.81
N ASP A 14 -4.42 18.27 1.84
CA ASP A 14 -3.32 18.39 2.81
C ASP A 14 -3.55 17.78 4.21
N GLU A 15 -4.68 17.10 4.45
CA GLU A 15 -4.89 16.27 5.62
C GLU A 15 -4.64 14.79 5.35
N CYS A 16 -3.66 14.25 6.06
CA CYS A 16 -3.34 12.83 6.09
C CYS A 16 -4.20 12.10 7.13
N ILE A 17 -5.13 11.28 6.65
CA ILE A 17 -6.14 10.62 7.49
C ILE A 17 -5.89 9.11 7.52
N GLN A 18 -6.26 8.46 8.63
CA GLN A 18 -6.09 7.01 8.86
C GLN A 18 -4.63 6.58 8.75
N SER A 19 -3.84 6.98 9.75
CA SER A 19 -2.44 6.58 9.88
C SER A 19 -2.29 5.08 10.10
N VAL A 20 -1.35 4.49 9.38
CA VAL A 20 -1.05 3.06 9.44
C VAL A 20 -0.04 2.80 10.56
N PRO A 21 -0.30 1.86 11.49
CA PRO A 21 0.65 1.58 12.56
C PRO A 21 2.02 1.14 12.04
N GLY A 22 3.07 1.89 12.38
CA GLY A 22 4.45 1.60 12.00
C GLY A 22 5.04 2.61 11.02
N LYS A 23 6.30 2.37 10.63
CA LYS A 23 7.02 3.18 9.65
C LYS A 23 7.29 2.37 8.40
N PHE A 24 7.02 2.96 7.25
CA PHE A 24 7.09 2.31 5.96
C PHE A 24 7.96 3.12 5.02
N ARG A 25 8.53 2.45 4.04
CA ARG A 25 9.16 3.14 2.91
C ARG A 25 8.07 3.72 2.01
N MET A 26 8.39 4.79 1.30
CA MET A 26 7.46 5.41 0.35
C MET A 26 6.91 4.41 -0.67
N ASP A 27 7.77 3.55 -1.23
CA ASP A 27 7.35 2.50 -2.17
C ASP A 27 6.46 1.44 -1.52
N ALA A 28 6.70 1.09 -0.25
CA ALA A 28 5.84 0.15 0.47
C ALA A 28 4.46 0.74 0.81
N CYS A 29 4.37 2.07 0.95
CA CYS A 29 3.12 2.79 1.21
C CYS A 29 2.34 3.02 -0.09
N CYS A 30 2.94 3.79 -1.02
CA CYS A 30 2.29 4.28 -2.23
C CYS A 30 2.11 3.22 -3.32
N CYS A 31 2.99 2.20 -3.40
CA CYS A 31 2.76 1.11 -4.35
C CYS A 31 1.71 0.12 -3.85
N ALA A 32 1.28 0.18 -2.59
CA ALA A 32 0.23 -0.67 -2.06
C ALA A 32 -1.14 0.04 -2.12
N VAL A 33 -1.60 0.56 -0.99
CA VAL A 33 -2.91 1.22 -0.83
C VAL A 33 -2.80 2.56 -0.10
N GLY A 34 -1.58 2.99 0.21
CA GLY A 34 -1.36 4.28 0.84
C GLY A 34 -1.74 5.42 -0.12
N ALA A 35 -2.43 6.42 0.42
CA ALA A 35 -2.79 7.64 -0.29
C ALA A 35 -1.76 8.76 -0.06
N ALA A 36 -1.08 8.74 1.09
CA ALA A 36 -0.03 9.71 1.40
C ALA A 36 1.03 9.13 2.32
N TRP A 37 2.21 9.76 2.34
CA TRP A 37 3.38 9.28 3.06
C TRP A 37 4.24 10.43 3.60
N GLY A 38 4.86 10.20 4.75
CA GLY A 38 5.84 11.11 5.33
C GLY A 38 5.29 12.00 6.44
N PHE A 39 6.19 12.66 7.17
CA PHE A 39 5.83 13.66 8.19
C PHE A 39 5.08 14.86 7.60
N ASP A 40 5.49 15.30 6.41
CA ASP A 40 4.90 16.45 5.71
C ASP A 40 3.65 16.08 4.89
N CYS A 41 3.11 14.86 5.04
CA CYS A 41 1.91 14.41 4.35
C CYS A 41 1.99 14.51 2.81
N GLU A 42 3.01 13.92 2.20
CA GLU A 42 3.17 13.95 0.75
C GLU A 42 2.13 13.02 0.08
N GLU A 43 1.32 13.55 -0.84
CA GLU A 43 0.38 12.75 -1.65
C GLU A 43 1.16 11.69 -2.45
N CYS A 44 0.68 10.45 -2.42
CA CYS A 44 1.26 9.38 -3.22
C CYS A 44 1.00 9.63 -4.72
N PRO A 45 1.98 9.32 -5.59
CA PRO A 45 1.81 9.51 -7.03
C PRO A 45 0.65 8.67 -7.57
N LYS A 46 -0.11 9.21 -8.53
CA LYS A 46 -1.30 8.56 -9.07
C LYS A 46 -0.95 7.46 -10.06
N PRO A 47 -1.65 6.31 -10.08
CA PRO A 47 -1.43 5.27 -11.06
C PRO A 47 -1.52 5.80 -12.50
N GLY A 48 -0.52 5.47 -13.32
CA GLY A 48 -0.41 5.94 -14.71
C GLY A 48 0.41 7.22 -14.92
N THR A 49 0.93 7.85 -13.86
CA THR A 49 1.91 8.92 -14.00
C THR A 49 3.34 8.38 -14.05
N LYS A 50 4.28 9.16 -14.60
CA LYS A 50 5.70 8.79 -14.68
C LYS A 50 6.33 8.62 -13.29
N GLU A 51 5.87 9.43 -12.34
CA GLU A 51 6.30 9.41 -10.94
C GLU A 51 5.91 8.07 -10.30
N TYR A 52 4.69 7.59 -10.56
CA TYR A 52 4.23 6.28 -10.09
C TYR A 52 5.01 5.13 -10.73
N GLU A 53 5.25 5.17 -12.04
CA GLU A 53 6.04 4.14 -12.73
C GLU A 53 7.50 4.08 -12.23
N ALA A 54 8.09 5.23 -11.90
CA ALA A 54 9.43 5.30 -11.35
C ALA A 54 9.50 4.70 -9.93
N LEU A 55 8.48 4.96 -9.09
CA LEU A 55 8.38 4.44 -7.73
C LEU A 55 8.03 2.94 -7.73
N CYS A 56 7.06 2.54 -8.55
CA CYS A 56 6.41 1.24 -8.62
C CYS A 56 6.60 0.58 -10.00
N PRO A 57 7.83 0.22 -10.41
CA PRO A 57 8.11 -0.26 -11.77
C PRO A 57 7.56 -1.67 -12.08
N ARG A 58 7.03 -2.37 -11.08
CA ARG A 58 6.32 -3.65 -11.25
C ARG A 58 4.79 -3.49 -11.16
N GLY A 59 4.31 -2.26 -11.03
CA GLY A 59 2.92 -1.97 -10.71
C GLY A 59 2.64 -2.07 -9.21
N PRO A 60 1.34 -2.04 -8.84
CA PRO A 60 0.91 -2.07 -7.45
C PRO A 60 1.25 -3.40 -6.76
N GLY A 61 1.30 -3.38 -5.41
CA GLY A 61 1.51 -4.54 -4.56
C GLY A 61 2.98 -4.96 -4.38
N PHE A 62 3.94 -4.25 -4.97
CA PHE A 62 5.36 -4.60 -4.89
C PHE A 62 6.23 -3.47 -4.34
N SER A 63 7.11 -3.80 -3.40
CA SER A 63 8.16 -2.91 -2.89
C SER A 63 9.52 -3.30 -3.46
N ARG A 64 10.34 -2.30 -3.81
CA ARG A 64 11.69 -2.51 -4.37
C ARG A 64 12.67 -2.72 -3.23
N ARG A 65 13.03 -3.96 -2.93
CA ARG A 65 14.18 -4.27 -2.08
C ARG A 65 15.40 -4.50 -2.97
N GLY A 66 16.52 -3.84 -2.69
CA GLY A 66 17.77 -4.24 -3.31
C GLY A 66 18.12 -5.64 -2.80
N ASP A 67 18.52 -6.55 -3.69
CA ASP A 67 19.22 -7.75 -3.25
C ASP A 67 20.64 -7.34 -2.83
N ILE A 68 20.92 -7.46 -1.54
CA ILE A 68 22.23 -7.11 -0.95
C ILE A 68 23.34 -7.99 -1.55
N LEU A 69 23.01 -9.20 -2.02
CA LEU A 69 23.98 -10.17 -2.52
C LEU A 69 24.35 -9.93 -3.99
N THR A 70 23.39 -9.53 -4.83
CA THR A 70 23.60 -9.39 -6.28
C THR A 70 23.58 -7.96 -6.79
N GLY A 71 23.18 -6.99 -5.95
CA GLY A 71 22.97 -5.59 -6.35
C GLY A 71 21.80 -5.39 -7.31
N ARG A 72 21.05 -6.46 -7.62
CA ARG A 72 19.89 -6.40 -8.53
C ARG A 72 18.64 -5.94 -7.79
N PRO A 73 17.72 -5.22 -8.46
CA PRO A 73 16.42 -4.91 -7.88
C PRO A 73 15.62 -6.20 -7.67
N PHE A 74 15.21 -6.45 -6.43
CA PHE A 74 14.29 -7.52 -6.03
C PHE A 74 12.94 -6.93 -5.62
N TYR A 75 11.88 -7.36 -6.28
CA TYR A 75 10.53 -6.89 -5.99
C TYR A 75 9.87 -7.84 -5.02
N LYS A 76 9.64 -7.34 -3.79
CA LYS A 76 8.96 -8.10 -2.76
C LYS A 76 7.51 -7.68 -2.69
N ASP A 77 6.64 -8.68 -2.80
CA ASP A 77 5.21 -8.56 -2.50
C ASP A 77 4.98 -7.88 -1.14
N ILE A 78 4.13 -6.87 -1.14
CA ILE A 78 3.74 -6.13 0.05
C ILE A 78 2.56 -6.86 0.65
N ASN A 79 2.70 -7.37 1.88
CA ASN A 79 1.58 -8.05 2.52
C ASN A 79 0.61 -7.03 3.13
N GLU A 80 -0.40 -6.64 2.37
CA GLU A 80 -1.31 -5.57 2.79
C GLU A 80 -2.11 -5.95 4.04
N CYS A 81 -2.41 -7.23 4.24
CA CYS A 81 -3.09 -7.73 5.42
C CYS A 81 -2.30 -7.54 6.72
N LYS A 82 -0.97 -7.48 6.63
CA LYS A 82 -0.09 -7.24 7.78
C LYS A 82 0.26 -5.77 7.93
N VAL A 83 0.40 -5.07 6.80
CA VAL A 83 0.84 -3.68 6.76
C VAL A 83 -0.33 -2.74 7.10
N PHE A 84 -1.53 -3.03 6.63
CA PHE A 84 -2.70 -2.14 6.74
C PHE A 84 -3.83 -2.82 7.53
N PRO A 85 -3.72 -2.86 8.88
CA PRO A 85 -4.80 -3.39 9.71
C PRO A 85 -6.03 -2.48 9.57
N GLY A 86 -7.14 -3.05 9.09
CA GLY A 86 -8.41 -2.33 8.92
C GLY A 86 -8.90 -2.16 7.49
N MET A 87 -8.14 -2.59 6.46
CA MET A 87 -8.62 -2.52 5.08
C MET A 87 -9.83 -3.41 4.77
N CYS A 88 -9.88 -4.61 5.34
CA CYS A 88 -11.04 -5.50 5.22
C CYS A 88 -11.98 -5.31 6.43
N MET A 89 -12.59 -4.13 6.58
CA MET A 89 -13.65 -3.97 7.58
C MET A 89 -14.75 -5.01 7.30
N ASN A 90 -15.25 -5.72 8.30
CA ASN A 90 -16.27 -6.76 8.16
C ASN A 90 -15.87 -8.00 7.33
N GLY A 91 -14.58 -8.27 7.17
CA GLY A 91 -14.09 -9.46 6.46
C GLY A 91 -12.75 -9.99 6.98
N LYS A 92 -12.25 -11.04 6.31
CA LYS A 92 -10.91 -11.60 6.52
C LYS A 92 -10.00 -11.23 5.34
N CYS A 93 -8.88 -10.57 5.62
CA CYS A 93 -7.89 -10.25 4.59
C CYS A 93 -7.08 -11.48 4.21
N ARG A 94 -6.90 -11.69 2.91
CA ARG A 94 -6.01 -12.72 2.34
C ARG A 94 -5.04 -12.08 1.36
N ASN A 95 -3.75 -12.15 1.69
CA ASN A 95 -2.68 -11.70 0.82
C ASN A 95 -2.60 -12.56 -0.44
N THR A 96 -2.37 -11.93 -1.60
CA THR A 96 -2.05 -12.58 -2.87
C THR A 96 -0.77 -11.96 -3.44
N ILE A 97 -0.21 -12.50 -4.52
CA ILE A 97 1.00 -11.90 -5.10
C ILE A 97 0.59 -10.69 -5.94
N GLY A 98 1.10 -9.50 -5.59
CA GLY A 98 0.82 -8.23 -6.26
C GLY A 98 -0.51 -7.59 -5.89
N SER A 99 -1.25 -8.16 -4.93
CA SER A 99 -2.53 -7.63 -4.45
C SER A 99 -3.00 -8.39 -3.21
N PHE A 100 -4.18 -8.07 -2.71
CA PHE A 100 -4.87 -8.82 -1.66
C PHE A 100 -6.36 -8.94 -2.01
N ARG A 101 -7.05 -9.85 -1.32
CA ARG A 101 -8.51 -9.97 -1.41
C ARG A 101 -9.11 -10.01 -0.02
N CYS A 102 -10.23 -9.30 0.16
CA CYS A 102 -11.05 -9.45 1.35
C CYS A 102 -12.04 -10.60 1.15
N ARG A 103 -12.20 -11.45 2.16
CA ARG A 103 -13.30 -12.41 2.24
C ARG A 103 -14.34 -11.83 3.20
N CYS A 104 -15.41 -11.27 2.66
CA CYS A 104 -16.48 -10.66 3.44
C CYS A 104 -17.22 -11.68 4.30
N ASN A 105 -17.68 -11.25 5.47
CA ASN A 105 -18.59 -12.03 6.29
C ASN A 105 -19.98 -12.10 5.63
N SER A 106 -20.80 -13.07 6.03
CA SER A 106 -22.17 -13.22 5.52
C SER A 106 -22.96 -11.91 5.68
N GLY A 107 -23.55 -11.42 4.59
CA GLY A 107 -24.32 -10.18 4.56
C GLY A 107 -23.57 -8.95 4.03
N PHE A 108 -22.26 -9.06 3.79
CA PHE A 108 -21.45 -8.00 3.18
C PHE A 108 -20.97 -8.40 1.79
N THR A 109 -20.81 -7.42 0.91
CA THR A 109 -20.35 -7.60 -0.47
C THR A 109 -19.02 -6.90 -0.70
N LEU A 110 -18.23 -7.41 -1.65
CA LEU A 110 -17.00 -6.75 -2.05
C LEU A 110 -17.31 -5.46 -2.82
N ASP A 111 -16.58 -4.39 -2.49
CA ASP A 111 -16.61 -3.16 -3.25
C ASP A 111 -16.02 -3.35 -4.67
N MET A 112 -16.19 -2.37 -5.57
CA MET A 112 -15.73 -2.44 -6.98
C MET A 112 -14.23 -2.72 -7.10
N GLU A 113 -13.43 -2.31 -6.11
CA GLU A 113 -11.99 -2.56 -6.09
C GLU A 113 -11.60 -3.93 -5.49
N GLU A 114 -12.56 -4.75 -5.02
CA GLU A 114 -12.38 -6.02 -4.29
C GLU A 114 -11.54 -5.91 -2.99
N ARG A 115 -11.39 -4.69 -2.47
CA ARG A 115 -10.48 -4.34 -1.37
C ARG A 115 -11.15 -4.01 -0.04
N ASN A 116 -12.47 -3.84 -0.04
CA ASN A 116 -13.27 -3.56 1.15
C ASN A 116 -14.60 -4.31 1.09
N CYS A 117 -15.22 -4.57 2.25
CA CYS A 117 -16.53 -5.19 2.37
C CYS A 117 -17.57 -4.17 2.85
N THR A 118 -18.57 -3.90 2.00
CA THR A 118 -19.66 -2.95 2.24
C THR A 118 -21.01 -3.65 2.35
#